data_AF-A0A0K9XAL5-F1
#
_entry.id   AF-A0A0K9XAL5-F1
#
_cell.length_a   1.000
_cell.length_b   1.000
_cell.length_c   1.000
_cell.angle_alpha   90.00
_cell.angle_beta   90.00
_cell.angle_gamma   90.00
#
_symmetry.space_group_name_H-M   'P 1'
#
loop_
_entity.id
_entity.type
_entity.pdbx_description
1 polymer ?
#
loop_
_entity_poly.entity_id
_entity_poly.type
_entity_poly.pdbx_seq_one_letter_code
_entity_poly.pdbx_strand_id
1 'polypeptide(L)'
;MFSKSGIVMAALAGIVLLAAATGGGSAAPLHTGNAPHAVTGPVLTGGADGRPHLLQCPPSEWAYGGGYTITPGAGRQLGTQAADVLENHPSDNGTGWIVAVRKDHWRAPWGIEASPADLTVHAVCTEGQGGPHGG
;
A
#
# COMPACT_ATOMS: atom_id res chain seq x y z
N MET A 1 27.52 19.07 59.81
CA MET A 1 26.59 19.08 58.67
C MET A 1 27.32 18.37 57.53
N PHE A 2 27.00 17.17 57.05
CA PHE A 2 25.71 16.56 56.70
C PHE A 2 25.69 15.04 56.98
N SER A 3 24.47 14.55 57.25
CA SER A 3 24.01 13.14 57.31
C SER A 3 24.60 12.23 56.23
N LYS A 4 25.11 11.04 56.59
CA LYS A 4 24.44 9.73 56.80
C LYS A 4 23.91 9.05 55.52
N SER A 5 24.71 8.05 55.10
CA SER A 5 24.36 6.64 54.90
C SER A 5 23.35 6.21 53.82
N GLY A 6 23.80 5.28 52.97
CA GLY A 6 23.00 4.31 52.23
C GLY A 6 23.94 3.29 51.56
N ILE A 7 24.31 2.20 52.23
CA ILE A 7 23.70 0.84 52.21
C ILE A 7 23.92 0.12 50.86
N VAL A 8 24.51 -1.07 50.99
CA VAL A 8 25.01 -1.99 49.97
C VAL A 8 24.07 -3.21 49.86
N MET A 9 24.04 -3.85 48.67
CA MET A 9 23.46 -5.19 48.31
C MET A 9 21.91 -5.27 48.22
N ALA A 10 21.26 -6.12 47.42
CA ALA A 10 21.65 -7.37 46.77
C ALA A 10 20.82 -7.63 45.48
N ALA A 11 21.36 -8.48 44.60
CA ALA A 11 20.67 -9.08 43.46
C ALA A 11 19.72 -10.21 43.91
N LEU A 12 18.56 -10.35 43.24
CA LEU A 12 17.73 -11.56 43.28
C LEU A 12 17.21 -11.87 41.88
N ALA A 13 17.60 -13.05 41.39
CA ALA A 13 17.05 -13.71 40.22
C ALA A 13 15.62 -14.21 40.51
N GLY A 14 14.74 -14.12 39.52
CA GLY A 14 13.39 -14.66 39.59
C GLY A 14 13.00 -15.30 38.26
N ILE A 15 13.11 -16.62 38.19
CA ILE A 15 12.54 -17.46 37.12
C ILE A 15 11.03 -17.58 37.40
N VAL A 16 10.19 -17.13 36.47
CA VAL A 16 8.75 -17.41 36.50
C VAL A 16 8.43 -18.40 35.39
N LEU A 17 8.28 -19.66 35.79
CA LEU A 17 7.59 -20.69 35.00
C LEU A 17 6.09 -20.47 35.19
N LEU A 18 5.36 -20.20 34.10
CA LEU A 18 3.89 -20.26 34.09
C LEU A 18 3.41 -21.35 33.14
N ALA A 19 2.73 -22.33 33.71
CA ALA A 19 2.25 -23.54 33.08
C ALA A 19 0.93 -23.33 32.30
N ALA A 20 0.83 -24.12 31.23
CA ALA A 20 -0.36 -24.60 30.53
C ALA A 20 -1.74 -24.02 30.90
N ALA A 21 -2.30 -23.24 29.98
CA ALA A 21 -3.73 -23.27 29.72
C ALA A 21 -3.94 -24.04 28.41
N THR A 22 -4.45 -25.28 28.52
CA THR A 22 -5.16 -25.96 27.44
C THR A 22 -6.48 -25.23 27.22
N GLY A 23 -6.40 -24.01 26.68
CA GLY A 23 -7.54 -23.30 26.14
C GLY A 23 -7.77 -23.84 24.75
N GLY A 24 -8.87 -24.59 24.57
CA GLY A 24 -9.41 -24.88 23.25
C GLY A 24 -9.76 -23.57 22.57
N GLY A 25 -8.78 -22.99 21.88
CA GLY A 25 -9.04 -21.98 20.88
C GLY A 25 -9.76 -22.71 19.76
N SER A 26 -11.05 -22.45 19.61
CA SER A 26 -11.73 -22.67 18.34
C SER A 26 -10.91 -21.93 17.30
N ALA A 27 -10.07 -22.65 16.55
CA ALA A 27 -9.55 -22.15 15.30
C ALA A 27 -10.80 -21.85 14.48
N ALA A 28 -11.16 -20.57 14.39
CA ALA A 28 -12.10 -20.13 13.38
C ALA A 28 -11.61 -20.75 12.07
N PRO A 29 -12.50 -21.34 11.25
CA PRO A 29 -12.09 -21.87 9.97
C PRO A 29 -11.30 -20.76 9.27
N LEU A 30 -10.02 -21.03 9.01
CA LEU A 30 -9.23 -20.21 8.10
C LEU A 30 -10.09 -20.14 6.85
N HIS A 31 -10.70 -18.97 6.60
CA HIS A 31 -11.38 -18.72 5.35
C HIS A 31 -10.34 -19.05 4.28
N THR A 32 -10.55 -20.13 3.54
CA THR A 32 -9.78 -20.44 2.34
C THR A 32 -10.22 -19.52 1.21
N GLY A 33 -10.47 -18.24 1.51
CA GLY A 33 -10.53 -17.20 0.49
C GLY A 33 -9.11 -17.03 -0.02
N ASN A 34 -8.93 -16.94 -1.34
CA ASN A 34 -7.60 -16.73 -1.90
C ASN A 34 -6.94 -15.54 -1.21
N ALA A 35 -5.70 -15.77 -0.75
CA ALA A 35 -4.91 -14.75 -0.09
C ALA A 35 -4.81 -13.50 -0.97
N PRO A 36 -4.80 -12.29 -0.38
CA PRO A 36 -4.64 -11.06 -1.15
C PRO A 36 -3.43 -11.15 -2.06
N HIS A 37 -3.58 -10.78 -3.34
CA HIS A 37 -2.52 -10.84 -4.32
C HIS A 37 -2.44 -9.56 -5.14
N ALA A 38 -1.23 -9.24 -5.60
CA ALA A 38 -0.99 -8.02 -6.37
C ALA A 38 -1.32 -8.21 -7.85
N VAL A 39 -2.07 -7.27 -8.39
CA VAL A 39 -2.39 -7.13 -9.81
C VAL A 39 -1.75 -5.84 -10.30
N THR A 40 -1.02 -5.92 -11.41
CA THR A 40 -0.36 -4.77 -12.01
C THR A 40 -0.99 -4.49 -13.37
N GLY A 41 -1.43 -3.25 -13.56
CA GLY A 41 -2.00 -2.79 -14.82
C GLY A 41 -0.95 -2.59 -15.91
N PRO A 42 -1.38 -2.30 -17.14
CA PRO A 42 -0.46 -1.89 -18.19
C PRO A 42 0.21 -0.54 -17.84
N VAL A 43 1.32 -0.25 -18.53
CA VAL A 43 1.88 1.10 -18.54
C VAL A 43 0.96 2.00 -19.38
N LEU A 44 0.42 3.04 -18.76
CA LEU A 44 -0.37 4.08 -19.37
C LEU A 44 0.58 5.21 -19.80
N THR A 45 0.89 5.26 -21.09
CA THR A 45 1.75 6.31 -21.65
C THR A 45 1.12 7.68 -21.42
N GLY A 46 1.85 8.57 -20.74
CA GLY A 46 1.31 9.88 -20.33
C GLY A 46 0.15 9.81 -19.34
N GLY A 47 -0.03 8.70 -18.63
CA GLY A 47 -1.13 8.51 -17.69
C GLY A 47 -1.00 9.31 -16.39
N ALA A 48 0.15 9.92 -16.10
CA ALA A 48 0.30 10.83 -14.96
C ALA A 48 -0.22 12.25 -15.27
N ASP A 49 -1.40 12.33 -15.91
CA ASP A 49 -2.04 13.55 -16.41
C ASP A 49 -2.98 14.21 -15.39
N GLY A 50 -3.07 13.64 -14.18
CA GLY A 50 -3.99 14.08 -13.14
C GLY A 50 -5.44 13.65 -13.36
N ARG A 51 -5.72 12.76 -14.32
CA ARG A 51 -7.05 12.17 -14.49
C ARG A 51 -7.16 10.83 -13.74
N PRO A 52 -8.36 10.41 -13.34
CA PRO A 52 -8.56 9.10 -12.74
C PRO A 52 -8.30 7.96 -13.72
N HIS A 53 -7.49 6.99 -13.31
CA HIS A 53 -7.23 5.74 -14.01
C HIS A 53 -7.61 4.56 -13.10
N LEU A 54 -8.46 3.66 -13.62
CA LEU A 54 -8.96 2.50 -12.89
C LEU A 54 -8.19 1.24 -13.31
N LEU A 55 -7.66 0.52 -12.33
CA LEU A 55 -7.27 -0.88 -12.50
C LEU A 55 -8.35 -1.79 -11.91
N GLN A 56 -8.95 -2.60 -12.77
CA GLN A 56 -9.95 -3.58 -12.39
C GLN A 56 -9.29 -4.82 -11.76
N CYS A 57 -9.81 -5.30 -10.64
CA CYS A 57 -9.44 -6.62 -10.13
C CYS A 57 -9.99 -7.74 -11.04
N PRO A 58 -9.43 -8.96 -10.96
CA PRO A 58 -10.01 -10.12 -11.63
C PRO A 58 -11.50 -10.30 -11.29
N PRO A 59 -12.28 -10.96 -12.17
CA PRO A 59 -13.69 -11.20 -11.90
C PRO A 59 -13.93 -11.91 -10.57
N SER A 60 -14.95 -11.49 -9.82
CA SER A 60 -15.32 -12.02 -8.50
C SER A 60 -14.36 -11.65 -7.36
N GLU A 61 -13.43 -10.73 -7.59
CA GLU A 61 -12.53 -10.19 -6.57
C GLU A 61 -12.79 -8.71 -6.29
N TRP A 62 -12.32 -8.27 -5.13
CA TRP A 62 -12.49 -6.90 -4.63
C TRP A 62 -11.13 -6.31 -4.31
N ALA A 63 -11.01 -5.00 -4.51
CA ALA A 63 -9.80 -4.24 -4.20
C ALA A 63 -9.67 -4.06 -2.69
N TYR A 64 -8.63 -4.65 -2.12
CA TYR A 64 -8.24 -4.51 -0.72
C TYR A 64 -7.28 -3.33 -0.50
N GLY A 65 -6.48 -3.02 -1.52
CA GLY A 65 -5.51 -1.94 -1.50
C GLY A 65 -4.97 -1.65 -2.90
N GLY A 66 -4.09 -0.68 -3.02
CA GLY A 66 -3.46 -0.37 -4.30
C GLY A 66 -2.53 0.84 -4.22
N GLY A 67 -2.08 1.26 -5.39
CA GLY A 67 -1.16 2.38 -5.55
C GLY A 67 -0.71 2.52 -7.00
N TYR A 68 0.45 3.14 -7.19
CA TYR A 68 0.96 3.45 -8.52
C TYR A 68 2.48 3.55 -8.57
N THR A 69 3.01 3.40 -9.78
CA THR A 69 4.39 3.74 -10.13
C THR A 69 4.37 4.78 -11.24
N ILE A 70 5.24 5.78 -11.16
CA ILE A 70 5.46 6.74 -12.24
C ILE A 70 6.82 6.46 -12.86
N THR A 71 6.88 6.40 -14.19
CA THR A 71 8.14 6.28 -14.92
C THR A 71 8.26 7.40 -15.95
N PRO A 72 9.47 7.90 -16.24
CA PRO A 72 9.64 8.97 -17.20
C PRO A 72 9.32 8.57 -18.64
N GLY A 73 9.16 7.28 -18.96
CA GLY A 73 9.12 6.83 -20.34
C GLY A 73 10.50 6.87 -21.01
N ALA A 74 10.61 6.22 -22.17
CA ALA A 74 11.91 5.99 -22.82
C ALA A 74 12.61 7.29 -23.25
N GLY A 75 13.88 7.44 -22.85
CA GLY A 75 14.73 8.57 -23.23
C GLY A 75 14.32 9.91 -22.60
N ARG A 76 13.55 9.88 -21.52
CA ARG A 76 13.06 11.05 -20.78
C ARG A 76 13.54 11.00 -19.33
N GLN A 77 13.39 12.11 -18.63
CA GLN A 77 13.64 12.19 -17.19
C GLN A 77 12.44 12.83 -16.51
N LEU A 78 12.10 12.37 -15.31
CA LEU A 78 11.04 12.98 -14.51
C LEU A 78 11.44 14.42 -14.17
N GLY A 79 10.46 15.33 -14.17
CA GLY A 79 10.68 16.68 -13.71
C GLY A 79 11.16 16.72 -12.25
N THR A 80 11.77 17.81 -11.82
CA THR A 80 12.27 17.95 -10.44
C THR A 80 11.18 18.13 -9.38
N GLN A 81 9.98 18.56 -9.79
CA GLN A 81 8.85 18.72 -8.88
C GLN A 81 8.30 17.37 -8.43
N ALA A 82 7.86 17.28 -7.18
CA ALA A 82 7.15 16.13 -6.65
C ALA A 82 5.86 15.86 -7.46
N ALA A 83 5.37 14.62 -7.41
CA ALA A 83 4.08 14.28 -8.01
C ALA A 83 2.93 14.73 -7.10
N ASP A 84 1.85 15.23 -7.70
CA ASP A 84 0.61 15.50 -6.97
C ASP A 84 -0.30 14.26 -7.04
N VAL A 85 -0.74 13.77 -5.87
CA VAL A 85 -1.72 12.68 -5.77
C VAL A 85 -3.08 13.29 -5.50
N LEU A 86 -4.00 13.12 -6.45
CA LEU A 86 -5.35 13.69 -6.41
C LEU A 86 -6.37 12.65 -5.94
N GLU A 87 -6.19 11.40 -6.37
CA GLU A 87 -7.02 10.25 -5.97
C GLU A 87 -6.14 9.01 -5.79
N ASN A 88 -6.45 8.19 -4.78
CA ASN A 88 -5.82 6.89 -4.53
C ASN A 88 -6.70 6.07 -3.58
N HIS A 89 -7.72 5.41 -4.11
CA HIS A 89 -8.76 4.73 -3.33
C HIS A 89 -9.42 3.59 -4.13
N PRO A 90 -10.15 2.65 -3.50
CA PRO A 90 -10.92 1.66 -4.24
C PRO A 90 -12.08 2.33 -5.00
N SER A 91 -12.52 1.76 -6.11
CA SER A 91 -13.72 2.23 -6.83
C SER A 91 -14.97 2.16 -5.95
N ASP A 92 -16.02 2.91 -6.30
CA ASP A 92 -17.26 2.96 -5.51
C ASP A 92 -17.89 1.59 -5.28
N ASN A 93 -17.76 0.70 -6.25
CA ASN A 93 -18.23 -0.68 -6.17
C ASN A 93 -17.15 -1.64 -5.65
N GLY A 94 -16.01 -1.17 -5.15
CA GLY A 94 -14.93 -1.97 -4.59
C GLY A 94 -14.26 -2.97 -5.55
N THR A 95 -14.60 -2.97 -6.84
CA THR A 95 -14.09 -3.98 -7.80
C THR A 95 -12.76 -3.60 -8.46
N GLY A 96 -12.20 -2.43 -8.13
CA GLY A 96 -10.91 -2.00 -8.65
C GLY A 96 -10.32 -0.85 -7.84
N TRP A 97 -9.19 -0.34 -8.30
CA TRP A 97 -8.44 0.72 -7.65
C TRP A 97 -8.29 1.93 -8.56
N ILE A 98 -8.66 3.11 -8.08
CA ILE A 98 -8.60 4.38 -8.81
C ILE A 98 -7.40 5.17 -8.33
N VAL A 99 -6.60 5.64 -9.28
CA VAL A 99 -5.50 6.59 -9.04
C VAL A 99 -5.61 7.76 -10.00
N ALA A 100 -5.47 8.97 -9.47
CA ALA A 100 -5.26 10.19 -10.24
C ALA A 100 -3.99 10.87 -9.73
N VAL A 101 -2.94 10.88 -10.55
CA VAL A 101 -1.64 11.46 -10.19
C VAL A 101 -1.17 12.36 -11.31
N ARG A 102 -0.62 13.52 -10.96
CA ARG A 102 -0.06 14.47 -11.90
C ARG A 102 1.45 14.50 -11.77
N LYS A 103 2.16 14.21 -12.86
CA LYS A 103 3.61 14.28 -12.89
C LYS A 103 4.09 14.46 -14.32
N ASP A 104 4.94 15.47 -14.53
CA ASP A 104 5.56 15.70 -15.83
C ASP A 104 6.99 15.13 -15.89
N HIS A 105 7.41 14.84 -17.13
CA HIS A 105 8.78 14.58 -17.52
C HIS A 105 9.26 15.58 -18.56
N TRP A 106 10.55 15.52 -18.92
CA TRP A 106 11.11 16.26 -20.06
C TRP A 106 11.94 15.32 -20.95
N ARG A 107 12.08 15.70 -22.23
CA ARG A 107 13.15 15.18 -23.11
C ARG A 107 14.38 16.10 -23.00
N ALA A 108 15.58 15.55 -22.85
CA ALA A 108 16.84 16.31 -22.86
C ALA A 108 17.62 16.09 -24.18
N PRO A 109 18.52 17.01 -24.62
CA PRO A 109 18.72 18.39 -24.20
C PRO A 109 18.19 19.46 -25.20
N TRP A 110 17.48 19.08 -26.28
CA TRP A 110 17.12 20.01 -27.37
C TRP A 110 15.61 20.35 -27.49
N GLY A 111 14.78 19.96 -26.51
CA GLY A 111 13.34 20.19 -26.58
C GLY A 111 12.70 20.27 -25.20
N ILE A 112 12.33 21.48 -24.78
CA ILE A 112 11.60 21.75 -23.53
C ILE A 112 10.12 21.44 -23.74
N GLU A 113 9.78 20.18 -23.94
CA GLU A 113 8.37 19.77 -23.94
C GLU A 113 8.10 18.95 -22.68
N ALA A 114 7.56 19.64 -21.68
CA ALA A 114 7.00 18.99 -20.52
C ALA A 114 5.74 18.24 -20.96
N SER A 115 5.68 16.94 -20.70
CA SER A 115 4.49 16.13 -20.93
C SER A 115 4.28 15.20 -19.74
N PRO A 116 3.03 14.73 -19.53
CA PRO A 116 2.73 13.77 -18.48
C PRO A 116 3.61 12.53 -18.57
N ALA A 117 4.09 12.07 -17.42
CA ALA A 117 4.86 10.85 -17.27
C ALA A 117 3.98 9.61 -17.43
N ASP A 118 4.63 8.47 -17.63
CA ASP A 118 3.94 7.20 -17.78
C ASP A 118 3.51 6.70 -16.39
N LEU A 119 2.31 6.14 -16.31
CA LEU A 119 1.69 5.68 -15.08
C LEU A 119 1.45 4.17 -15.14
N THR A 120 1.76 3.46 -14.06
CA THR A 120 1.29 2.08 -13.86
C THR A 120 0.49 2.05 -12.57
N VAL A 121 -0.75 1.57 -12.64
CA VAL A 121 -1.60 1.37 -11.46
C VAL A 121 -1.38 -0.05 -10.94
N HIS A 122 -1.38 -0.20 -9.63
CA HIS A 122 -1.31 -1.48 -8.92
C HIS A 122 -2.52 -1.63 -8.00
N ALA A 123 -3.05 -2.83 -7.91
CA ALA A 123 -4.12 -3.19 -7.00
C ALA A 123 -3.71 -4.43 -6.22
N VAL A 124 -4.20 -4.56 -4.99
CA VAL A 124 -4.17 -5.79 -4.22
C VAL A 124 -5.61 -6.29 -4.18
N CYS A 125 -5.85 -7.45 -4.78
CA CYS A 125 -7.16 -8.04 -4.95
C CYS A 125 -7.29 -9.30 -4.09
N THR A 126 -8.50 -9.58 -3.62
CA THR A 126 -8.79 -10.76 -2.81
C THR A 126 -10.19 -11.30 -3.13
N GLU A 127 -10.32 -12.62 -3.08
CA GLU A 127 -11.62 -13.29 -3.14
C GLU A 127 -12.32 -13.16 -1.79
N GLY A 128 -13.48 -12.52 -1.75
CA GLY A 128 -14.24 -12.39 -0.50
C GLY A 128 -15.25 -11.26 -0.51
N GLN A 129 -16.25 -11.38 0.37
CA GLN A 129 -17.49 -10.60 0.45
C GLN A 129 -17.27 -9.14 0.92
N GLY A 130 -16.42 -8.39 0.23
CA GLY A 130 -15.97 -7.04 0.58
C GLY A 130 -16.76 -5.90 -0.05
N GLY A 131 -18.06 -6.09 -0.31
CA GLY A 131 -18.94 -4.93 -0.48
C GLY A 131 -19.03 -4.14 0.84
N PRO A 132 -19.35 -2.83 0.84
CA PRO A 132 -19.38 -1.97 2.04
C PRO A 132 -20.40 -2.37 3.15
N HIS A 133 -20.93 -3.60 3.13
CA HIS A 133 -21.95 -4.12 4.04
C HIS A 133 -21.64 -5.51 4.62
N GLY A 134 -20.38 -5.95 4.69
CA GLY A 134 -20.01 -7.26 5.25
C GLY A 134 -19.60 -7.21 6.73
N GLY A 135 -20.55 -7.40 7.65
CA GLY A 135 -20.30 -7.68 9.08
C GLY A 135 -21.21 -6.93 10.05
#